data_AF-A0A0K9NBJ1-F1
#
_entry.id   AF-A0A0K9NBJ1-F1
#
_cell.length_a   1.000
_cell.length_b   1.000
_cell.length_c   1.000
_cell.angle_alpha   90.00
_cell.angle_beta   90.00
_cell.angle_gamma   90.00
#
_symmetry.space_group_name_H-M   'P 1'
#
loop_
_entity.id
_entity.type
_entity.pdbx_description
1 polymer ?
#
loop_
_entity_poly.entity_id
_entity_poly.type
_entity_poly.pdbx_seq_one_letter_code
_entity_poly.pdbx_strand_id
1 'polypeptide(L)'
;MMLQFYRTKGLCKLKRIVWYIQCELPAVLRHCKSCGTKREYRCSGQFRVNAQRKHLDIWLIYRCPHCDATWNLPICSRISSAGIDSDLLERYHNNDWKLAAQHALNMGLLRQNGAIPCTPAFTAAGENPPPGESVELHLMSEHPLPVKVSAVLRQKLNLSRGMLNQLIDNGTIKGAPGINVLKQKLDGHITVTVQYDATGL
;
A
#
# COMPACT_ATOMS: atom_id res chain seq x y z
N MET A 1 44.95 26.00 -31.69
CA MET A 1 43.49 26.05 -31.94
C MET A 1 42.83 25.08 -30.95
N MET A 2 41.99 25.62 -30.07
CA MET A 2 41.51 25.00 -28.82
C MET A 2 40.78 23.66 -28.99
N LEU A 3 41.16 22.68 -28.16
CA LEU A 3 40.39 21.49 -27.83
C LEU A 3 39.14 21.89 -27.02
N GLN A 4 37.94 21.70 -27.58
CA GLN A 4 36.71 21.75 -26.80
C GLN A 4 36.50 20.40 -26.11
N PHE A 5 36.85 20.35 -24.83
CA PHE A 5 36.43 19.31 -23.91
C PHE A 5 34.91 19.40 -23.71
N TYR A 6 34.15 18.48 -24.31
CA TYR A 6 32.79 18.21 -23.87
C TYR A 6 32.88 17.61 -22.46
N ARG A 7 32.73 18.47 -21.44
CA ARG A 7 32.42 18.04 -20.07
C ARG A 7 31.04 17.38 -20.10
N THR A 8 31.00 16.07 -20.30
CA THR A 8 29.90 15.26 -19.78
C THR A 8 29.88 15.50 -18.28
N LYS A 9 28.94 16.33 -17.81
CA LYS A 9 28.61 16.41 -16.39
C LYS A 9 28.29 14.97 -15.96
N GLY A 10 29.21 14.36 -15.22
CA GLY A 10 28.97 13.05 -14.62
C GLY A 10 27.66 13.12 -13.85
N LEU A 11 26.77 12.14 -14.05
CA LEU A 11 25.61 11.98 -13.19
C LEU A 11 26.15 11.81 -11.76
N CYS A 12 26.08 12.86 -10.95
CA CYS A 12 26.23 12.71 -9.51
C CYS A 12 25.12 11.76 -9.06
N LYS A 13 25.50 10.52 -8.71
CA LYS A 13 24.58 9.52 -8.18
C LYS A 13 24.02 10.08 -6.88
N LEU A 14 22.71 10.37 -6.87
CA LEU A 14 22.04 10.87 -5.67
C LEU A 14 22.20 9.86 -4.53
N LYS A 15 22.32 10.34 -3.30
CA LYS A 15 22.27 9.47 -2.13
C LYS A 15 20.92 8.76 -2.10
N ARG A 16 20.95 7.44 -2.04
CA ARG A 16 19.76 6.61 -1.95
C ARG A 16 19.35 6.46 -0.48
N ILE A 17 18.10 6.78 -0.18
CA ILE A 17 17.47 6.56 1.12
C ILE A 17 16.27 5.65 0.92
N VAL A 18 16.11 4.66 1.80
CA VAL A 18 14.99 3.71 1.72
C VAL A 18 14.05 3.94 2.90
N TRP A 19 12.77 4.07 2.59
CA TRP A 19 11.71 4.00 3.57
C TRP A 19 10.93 2.70 3.41
N TYR A 20 10.79 1.96 4.50
CA TYR A 20 9.93 0.77 4.57
C TYR A 20 8.58 1.17 5.15
N ILE A 21 7.52 0.97 4.38
CA ILE A 21 6.16 1.33 4.74
C ILE A 21 5.41 0.05 5.10
N GLN A 22 4.90 0.03 6.32
CA GLN A 22 4.04 -1.02 6.83
C GLN A 22 2.67 -0.44 7.14
N CYS A 23 1.63 -1.24 6.95
CA CYS A 23 0.25 -0.81 7.10
C CYS A 23 -0.53 -1.90 7.82
N GLU A 24 -1.37 -1.49 8.77
CA GLU A 24 -2.30 -2.40 9.40
C GLU A 24 -3.34 -2.89 8.40
N LEU A 25 -3.89 -4.10 8.62
CA LEU A 25 -5.01 -4.55 7.81
C LEU A 25 -6.25 -3.71 8.13
N PRO A 26 -6.94 -3.17 7.12
CA PRO A 26 -8.08 -2.31 7.36
C PRO A 26 -9.21 -3.08 8.03
N ALA A 27 -9.79 -2.49 9.07
CA ALA A 27 -11.10 -2.89 9.53
C ALA A 27 -12.16 -2.53 8.48
N VAL A 28 -13.32 -3.16 8.56
CA VAL A 28 -14.47 -2.81 7.72
C VAL A 28 -15.69 -2.55 8.58
N LEU A 29 -16.36 -1.44 8.33
CA LEU A 29 -17.64 -1.14 8.96
C LEU A 29 -18.75 -1.91 8.27
N ARG A 30 -19.45 -2.75 9.04
CA ARG A 30 -20.64 -3.51 8.62
C ARG A 30 -21.67 -3.58 9.72
N HIS A 31 -22.94 -3.77 9.36
CA HIS A 31 -23.97 -4.09 10.35
C HIS A 31 -23.78 -5.52 10.87
N CYS A 32 -23.59 -5.66 12.18
CA CYS A 32 -23.49 -6.95 12.85
C CYS A 32 -24.87 -7.37 13.33
N LYS A 33 -25.42 -8.46 12.78
CA LYS A 33 -26.73 -8.98 13.16
C LYS A 33 -26.78 -9.39 14.64
N SER A 34 -25.72 -10.02 15.15
CA SER A 34 -25.65 -10.48 16.54
C SER A 34 -25.55 -9.32 17.54
N CYS A 35 -24.85 -8.23 17.21
CA CYS A 35 -24.80 -7.03 18.05
C CYS A 35 -25.94 -6.04 17.80
N GLY A 36 -26.72 -6.21 16.73
CA GLY A 36 -27.78 -5.27 16.32
C GLY A 36 -27.31 -3.89 15.87
N THR A 37 -26.00 -3.69 15.64
CA THR A 37 -25.43 -2.36 15.32
C THR A 37 -24.24 -2.43 14.37
N LYS A 38 -23.80 -1.29 13.83
CA LYS A 38 -22.58 -1.21 13.03
C LYS A 38 -21.36 -1.52 13.90
N ARG A 39 -20.50 -2.41 13.40
CA ARG A 39 -19.25 -2.82 14.05
C ARG A 39 -18.11 -2.81 13.04
N GLU A 40 -16.92 -2.59 13.55
CA GLU A 40 -15.67 -2.78 12.81
C GLU A 40 -15.31 -4.26 12.82
N TYR A 41 -15.53 -4.93 11.71
CA TYR A 41 -15.06 -6.28 11.50
C TYR A 41 -13.56 -6.24 11.18
N ARG A 42 -12.79 -7.14 11.80
CA ARG A 42 -11.34 -7.26 11.62
C ARG A 42 -11.01 -8.51 10.81
N CYS A 43 -10.06 -8.41 9.89
CA CYS A 43 -9.57 -9.57 9.15
C CYS A 43 -8.97 -10.59 10.14
N SER A 44 -9.37 -11.86 10.06
CA SER A 44 -8.82 -12.91 10.93
C SER A 44 -7.58 -13.58 10.36
N GLY A 45 -7.20 -13.27 9.12
CA GLY A 45 -6.12 -13.96 8.39
C GLY A 45 -6.49 -15.38 7.94
N GLN A 46 -7.72 -15.83 8.18
CA GLN A 46 -8.15 -17.19 7.88
C GLN A 46 -8.99 -17.24 6.60
N PHE A 47 -8.82 -18.29 5.82
CA PHE A 47 -9.65 -18.58 4.67
C PHE A 47 -10.63 -19.71 4.95
N ARG A 48 -11.79 -19.64 4.29
CA ARG A 48 -12.67 -20.77 4.10
C ARG A 48 -12.60 -21.19 2.65
N VAL A 49 -12.17 -22.42 2.40
CA VAL A 49 -12.19 -23.05 1.08
C VAL A 49 -13.29 -24.10 1.09
N ASN A 50 -14.38 -23.87 0.34
CA ASN A 50 -15.41 -24.87 0.13
C ASN A 50 -15.26 -25.44 -1.28
N ALA A 51 -15.35 -26.77 -1.39
CA ALA A 51 -15.44 -27.46 -2.66
C ALA A 51 -16.85 -28.04 -2.84
N GLN A 52 -17.42 -27.84 -4.03
CA GLN A 52 -18.67 -28.49 -4.43
C GLN A 52 -18.54 -29.00 -5.86
N ARG A 53 -18.51 -30.33 -6.02
CA ARG A 53 -18.21 -31.00 -7.29
C ARG A 53 -16.87 -30.49 -7.85
N LYS A 54 -16.87 -29.91 -9.05
CA LYS A 54 -15.69 -29.37 -9.74
C LYS A 54 -15.46 -27.87 -9.49
N HIS A 55 -16.19 -27.27 -8.54
CA HIS A 55 -16.09 -25.84 -8.26
C HIS A 55 -15.58 -25.56 -6.85
N LEU A 56 -14.86 -24.46 -6.71
CA LEU A 56 -14.38 -23.92 -5.45
C LEU A 56 -14.99 -22.55 -5.18
N ASP A 57 -15.30 -22.32 -3.91
CA ASP A 57 -15.60 -21.01 -3.35
C ASP A 57 -14.60 -20.73 -2.22
N ILE A 58 -13.96 -19.56 -2.26
CA ILE A 58 -12.94 -19.17 -1.30
C ILE A 58 -13.33 -17.83 -0.69
N TRP A 59 -13.35 -17.76 0.64
CA TRP A 59 -13.60 -16.54 1.39
C TRP A 59 -12.46 -16.21 2.34
N LEU A 60 -12.13 -14.92 2.47
CA LEU A 60 -11.35 -14.40 3.59
C LEU A 60 -12.29 -14.07 4.74
N ILE A 61 -11.98 -14.57 5.93
CA ILE A 61 -12.82 -14.44 7.11
C ILE A 61 -12.50 -13.12 7.82
N TYR A 62 -13.56 -12.38 8.14
CA TYR A 62 -13.54 -11.24 9.03
C TYR A 62 -14.43 -11.51 10.23
N ARG A 63 -14.05 -11.00 11.40
CA ARG A 63 -14.82 -11.23 12.64
C ARG A 63 -15.16 -9.94 13.35
N CYS A 64 -16.34 -9.93 13.96
CA CYS A 64 -16.72 -8.87 14.89
C CYS A 64 -15.93 -9.03 16.20
N PRO A 65 -15.14 -8.04 16.64
CA PRO A 65 -14.33 -8.17 17.86
C PRO A 65 -15.17 -8.27 19.14
N HIS A 66 -16.48 -7.99 19.08
CA HIS A 66 -17.37 -8.01 20.26
C HIS A 66 -18.13 -9.32 20.46
N CYS A 67 -18.48 -10.02 19.37
CA CYS A 67 -19.34 -11.20 19.43
C CYS A 67 -18.85 -12.37 18.55
N ASP A 68 -17.68 -12.23 17.94
CA ASP A 68 -17.06 -13.20 17.03
C ASP A 68 -17.89 -13.58 15.79
N ALA A 69 -19.01 -12.88 15.53
CA ALA A 69 -19.80 -13.08 14.32
C ALA A 69 -18.92 -12.90 13.07
N THR A 70 -19.06 -13.81 12.12
CA THR A 70 -18.24 -13.84 10.90
C THR A 70 -18.88 -13.07 9.76
N TRP A 71 -18.05 -12.35 9.01
CA TRP A 71 -18.32 -11.94 7.65
C TRP A 71 -17.31 -12.61 6.71
N ASN A 72 -17.80 -13.32 5.70
CA ASN A 72 -16.98 -14.00 4.71
C ASN A 72 -16.84 -13.10 3.47
N LEU A 73 -15.66 -12.51 3.26
CA LEU A 73 -15.34 -11.74 2.06
C LEU A 73 -15.08 -12.72 0.90
N PRO A 74 -15.91 -12.75 -0.16
CA PRO A 74 -15.66 -13.61 -1.31
C PRO A 74 -14.38 -13.20 -2.04
N ILE A 75 -13.47 -14.15 -2.22
CA ILE A 75 -12.22 -13.99 -2.98
C ILE A 75 -12.37 -14.64 -4.35
N CYS A 76 -12.86 -15.88 -4.35
CA CYS A 76 -13.18 -16.63 -5.56
C CYS A 76 -14.57 -17.22 -5.40
N SER A 77 -15.39 -17.16 -6.45
CA SER A 77 -16.73 -17.75 -6.45
C SER A 77 -16.90 -18.63 -7.67
N ARG A 78 -17.27 -19.89 -7.42
CA ARG A 78 -17.58 -20.92 -8.43
C ARG A 78 -16.48 -21.15 -9.47
N ILE A 79 -15.22 -20.95 -9.11
CA ILE A 79 -14.10 -21.21 -10.02
C ILE A 79 -13.90 -22.71 -10.21
N SER A 80 -13.45 -23.14 -11.38
CA SER A 80 -13.09 -24.55 -11.61
C SER A 80 -11.93 -24.95 -10.70
N SER A 81 -12.00 -26.11 -10.06
CA SER A 81 -10.90 -26.64 -9.25
C SER A 81 -9.64 -26.91 -10.07
N ALA A 82 -9.77 -27.15 -11.37
CA ALA A 82 -8.64 -27.28 -12.30
C ALA A 82 -8.12 -25.94 -12.84
N GLY A 83 -8.82 -24.83 -12.55
CA GLY A 83 -8.47 -23.49 -13.00
C GLY A 83 -7.71 -22.65 -11.98
N ILE A 84 -7.48 -23.18 -10.78
CA ILE A 84 -6.64 -22.54 -9.77
C ILE A 84 -5.30 -23.26 -9.70
N ASP A 85 -4.23 -22.47 -9.62
CA ASP A 85 -2.89 -22.96 -9.38
C ASP A 85 -2.81 -23.73 -8.04
N SER A 86 -2.12 -24.87 -8.03
CA SER A 86 -2.08 -25.76 -6.86
C SER A 86 -1.41 -25.10 -5.67
N ASP A 87 -0.33 -24.34 -5.90
CA ASP A 87 0.43 -23.69 -4.84
C ASP A 87 -0.39 -22.54 -4.25
N LEU A 88 -1.11 -21.79 -5.10
CA LEU A 88 -2.07 -20.79 -4.64
C LEU A 88 -3.21 -21.40 -3.81
N LEU A 89 -3.76 -22.55 -4.24
CA LEU A 89 -4.81 -23.25 -3.50
C LEU A 89 -4.28 -23.75 -2.14
N GLU A 90 -3.08 -24.30 -2.09
CA GLU A 90 -2.42 -24.72 -0.86
C GLU A 90 -2.23 -23.54 0.10
N ARG A 91 -1.81 -22.37 -0.39
CA ARG A 91 -1.68 -21.15 0.41
C ARG A 91 -3.00 -20.70 1.03
N TYR A 92 -4.13 -20.87 0.34
CA TYR A 92 -5.45 -20.64 0.93
C TYR A 92 -5.76 -21.65 2.05
N HIS A 93 -5.49 -22.94 1.82
CA HIS A 93 -5.70 -23.97 2.85
C HIS A 93 -4.82 -23.75 4.10
N ASN A 94 -3.60 -23.29 3.92
CA ASN A 94 -2.63 -23.04 5.00
C ASN A 94 -2.81 -21.69 5.70
N ASN A 95 -3.82 -20.89 5.33
CA ASN A 95 -4.03 -19.55 5.87
C ASN A 95 -2.80 -18.64 5.75
N ASP A 96 -2.17 -18.64 4.56
CA ASP A 96 -0.99 -17.82 4.28
C ASP A 96 -1.28 -16.35 4.60
N TRP A 97 -0.55 -15.81 5.58
CA TRP A 97 -0.74 -14.45 6.08
C TRP A 97 -0.53 -13.39 4.99
N LYS A 98 0.47 -13.57 4.13
CA LYS A 98 0.78 -12.60 3.06
C LYS A 98 -0.35 -12.55 2.04
N LEU A 99 -0.93 -13.71 1.71
CA LEU A 99 -2.09 -13.81 0.83
C LEU A 99 -3.33 -13.15 1.47
N ALA A 100 -3.56 -13.39 2.76
CA ALA A 100 -4.65 -12.73 3.49
C ALA A 100 -4.48 -11.21 3.53
N ALA A 101 -3.26 -10.73 3.78
CA ALA A 101 -2.93 -9.30 3.78
C ALA A 101 -3.16 -8.66 2.41
N GLN A 102 -2.73 -9.31 1.32
CA GLN A 102 -2.97 -8.83 -0.05
C GLN A 102 -4.47 -8.61 -0.33
N HIS A 103 -5.31 -9.58 0.04
CA HIS A 103 -6.77 -9.46 -0.14
C HIS A 103 -7.39 -8.40 0.78
N ALA A 104 -6.95 -8.34 2.04
CA ALA A 104 -7.45 -7.36 3.01
C ALA A 104 -7.07 -5.91 2.65
N LEU A 105 -5.91 -5.69 2.04
CA LEU A 105 -5.46 -4.36 1.60
C LEU A 105 -6.10 -3.93 0.28
N ASN A 106 -6.79 -4.84 -0.43
CA ASN A 106 -7.55 -4.52 -1.63
C ASN A 106 -8.87 -3.82 -1.28
N MET A 107 -8.79 -2.50 -1.11
CA MET A 107 -9.95 -1.64 -0.81
C MET A 107 -11.02 -1.65 -1.92
N GLY A 108 -10.67 -2.04 -3.14
CA GLY A 108 -11.64 -2.20 -4.24
C GLY A 108 -12.53 -3.42 -3.99
N LEU A 109 -11.90 -4.57 -3.71
CA LEU A 109 -12.57 -5.83 -3.38
C LEU A 109 -13.51 -5.68 -2.16
N LEU A 110 -13.07 -4.97 -1.11
CA LEU A 110 -13.90 -4.71 0.07
C LEU A 110 -15.17 -3.91 -0.28
N ARG A 111 -15.02 -2.82 -1.05
CA ARG A 111 -16.14 -1.98 -1.46
C ARG A 111 -17.12 -2.71 -2.37
N GLN A 112 -16.60 -3.49 -3.33
CA GLN A 112 -17.41 -4.31 -4.22
C GLN A 112 -18.29 -5.30 -3.45
N ASN A 113 -17.84 -5.75 -2.27
CA ASN A 113 -18.60 -6.64 -1.38
C ASN A 113 -19.38 -5.91 -0.28
N GLY A 114 -19.68 -4.62 -0.47
CA GLY A 114 -20.55 -3.83 0.40
C GLY A 114 -19.95 -3.50 1.77
N ALA A 115 -18.64 -3.65 1.95
CA ALA A 115 -17.93 -3.16 3.13
C ALA A 115 -17.52 -1.69 2.94
N ILE A 116 -17.54 -0.94 4.04
CA ILE A 116 -16.93 0.39 4.11
C ILE A 116 -15.58 0.23 4.81
N PRO A 117 -14.46 0.16 4.07
CA PRO A 117 -13.17 -0.09 4.69
C PRO A 117 -12.68 1.18 5.41
N CYS A 118 -12.23 0.99 6.66
CA CYS A 118 -11.57 2.04 7.44
C CYS A 118 -10.22 2.39 6.83
N THR A 119 -9.75 3.62 7.06
CA THR A 119 -8.39 4.00 6.66
C THR A 119 -7.41 3.30 7.60
N PRO A 120 -6.54 2.42 7.10
CA PRO A 120 -5.59 1.73 7.96
C PRO A 120 -4.49 2.69 8.43
N ALA A 121 -4.03 2.49 9.67
CA ALA A 121 -2.82 3.15 10.14
C ALA A 121 -1.60 2.61 9.38
N PHE A 122 -0.57 3.46 9.25
CA PHE A 122 0.69 3.05 8.63
C PHE A 122 1.88 3.69 9.33
N THR A 123 3.01 3.00 9.24
CA THR A 123 4.31 3.47 9.70
C THR A 123 5.26 3.57 8.52
N ALA A 124 6.22 4.48 8.60
CA ALA A 124 7.30 4.62 7.63
C ALA A 124 8.64 4.65 8.38
N ALA A 125 9.44 3.59 8.22
CA ALA A 125 10.73 3.43 8.86
C ALA A 125 11.86 3.77 7.88
N GLY A 126 12.95 4.37 8.37
CA GLY A 126 14.08 4.84 7.56
C GLY A 126 14.50 6.27 7.92
N GLU A 127 15.71 6.63 7.52
CA GLU A 127 16.32 7.94 7.76
C GLU A 127 15.59 9.05 6.99
N ASN A 128 15.50 10.25 7.57
CA ASN A 128 15.02 11.40 6.82
C ASN A 128 16.12 11.89 5.85
N PRO A 129 15.75 12.51 4.71
CA PRO A 129 16.70 13.24 3.88
C PRO A 129 17.55 14.20 4.72
N PRO A 130 18.88 14.15 4.60
CA PRO A 130 19.73 15.14 5.24
C PRO A 130 19.41 16.53 4.71
N PRO A 131 19.43 17.58 5.56
CA PRO A 131 19.30 18.95 5.11
C PRO A 131 20.42 19.29 4.11
N GLY A 132 20.11 20.07 3.07
CA GLY A 132 21.15 20.55 2.16
C GLY A 132 21.56 19.60 1.04
N GLU A 133 20.96 18.41 0.93
CA GLU A 133 21.36 17.40 -0.05
C GLU A 133 20.19 16.90 -0.90
N SER A 134 20.44 16.73 -2.20
CA SER A 134 19.51 16.02 -3.08
C SER A 134 19.60 14.51 -2.86
N VAL A 135 18.46 13.85 -2.72
CA VAL A 135 18.37 12.40 -2.46
C VAL A 135 17.33 11.71 -3.34
N GLU A 136 17.53 10.41 -3.54
CA GLU A 136 16.55 9.50 -4.11
C GLU A 136 15.90 8.68 -2.98
N LEU A 137 14.60 8.93 -2.73
CA LEU A 137 13.79 8.20 -1.76
C LEU A 137 13.11 7.01 -2.42
N HIS A 138 13.36 5.81 -1.90
CA HIS A 138 12.68 4.59 -2.29
C HIS A 138 11.67 4.21 -1.22
N LEU A 139 10.38 4.37 -1.52
CA LEU A 139 9.29 3.96 -0.66
C LEU A 139 8.93 2.51 -1.01
N MET A 140 9.20 1.59 -0.09
CA MET A 140 9.03 0.15 -0.29
C MET A 140 7.91 -0.39 0.61
N SER A 141 7.08 -1.28 0.08
CA SER A 141 6.08 -2.02 0.85
C SER A 141 6.02 -3.48 0.37
N GLU A 142 5.72 -4.41 1.28
CA GLU A 142 5.65 -5.84 0.93
C GLU A 142 4.47 -6.15 -0.01
N HIS A 143 3.40 -5.37 0.10
CA HIS A 143 2.18 -5.49 -0.70
C HIS A 143 1.78 -4.11 -1.23
N PRO A 144 0.97 -4.04 -2.31
CA PRO A 144 0.28 -2.81 -2.66
C PRO A 144 -0.56 -2.32 -1.46
N LEU A 145 -0.35 -1.07 -1.05
CA LEU A 145 -1.02 -0.47 0.09
C LEU A 145 -2.03 0.57 -0.38
N PRO A 146 -3.18 0.71 0.30
CA PRO A 146 -4.13 1.79 0.02
C PRO A 146 -3.66 3.16 0.52
N VAL A 147 -2.35 3.34 0.76
CA VAL A 147 -1.71 4.55 1.28
C VAL A 147 -1.11 5.34 0.11
N LYS A 148 -1.42 6.64 0.05
CA LYS A 148 -0.86 7.55 -0.96
C LYS A 148 0.57 7.94 -0.63
N VAL A 149 1.41 8.13 -1.64
CA VAL A 149 2.78 8.66 -1.47
C VAL A 149 2.77 10.00 -0.74
N SER A 150 1.85 10.89 -1.10
CA SER A 150 1.66 12.17 -0.41
C SER A 150 1.26 12.05 1.06
N ALA A 151 0.64 10.95 1.49
CA ALA A 151 0.36 10.72 2.91
C ALA A 151 1.64 10.32 3.66
N VAL A 152 2.45 9.44 3.08
CA VAL A 152 3.75 9.04 3.63
C VAL A 152 4.68 10.23 3.79
N LEU A 153 4.87 11.02 2.73
CA LEU A 153 5.74 12.20 2.75
C LEU A 153 5.30 13.20 3.82
N ARG A 154 4.00 13.52 3.91
CA ARG A 154 3.50 14.46 4.92
C ARG A 154 3.73 13.97 6.33
N GLN A 155 3.43 12.70 6.62
CA GLN A 155 3.62 12.14 7.95
C GLN A 155 5.11 12.09 8.33
N LYS A 156 5.95 11.56 7.44
CA LYS A 156 7.37 11.29 7.74
C LYS A 156 8.23 12.57 7.79
N LEU A 157 7.90 13.57 6.98
CA LEU A 157 8.59 14.86 6.94
C LEU A 157 7.87 15.97 7.72
N ASN A 158 6.79 15.64 8.44
CA ASN A 158 5.96 16.59 9.19
C ASN A 158 5.48 17.79 8.34
N LEU A 159 5.04 17.53 7.11
CA LEU A 159 4.62 18.57 6.17
C LEU A 159 3.11 18.78 6.19
N SER A 160 2.68 20.04 6.15
CA SER A 160 1.31 20.38 5.81
C SER A 160 0.99 20.00 4.36
N ARG A 161 -0.30 19.93 4.01
CA ARG A 161 -0.72 19.70 2.62
C ARG A 161 -0.26 20.82 1.70
N GLY A 162 -0.38 22.07 2.14
CA GLY A 162 0.04 23.24 1.36
C GLY A 162 1.54 23.24 1.09
N MET A 163 2.35 22.94 2.12
CA MET A 163 3.80 22.86 1.98
C MET A 163 4.21 21.74 1.02
N LEU A 164 3.63 20.54 1.14
CA LEU A 164 3.93 19.46 0.19
C LEU A 164 3.57 19.85 -1.25
N ASN A 165 2.42 20.50 -1.47
CA ASN A 165 2.04 20.94 -2.81
C ASN A 165 3.05 21.96 -3.37
N GLN A 166 3.44 22.96 -2.57
CA GLN A 166 4.45 23.94 -2.98
C GLN A 166 5.78 23.29 -3.34
N LEU A 167 6.23 22.31 -2.55
CA LEU A 167 7.46 21.54 -2.82
C LEU A 167 7.36 20.67 -4.08
N ILE A 168 6.15 20.24 -4.47
CA ILE A 168 5.95 19.53 -5.74
C ILE A 168 5.93 20.52 -6.90
N ASP A 169 5.22 21.63 -6.74
CA ASP A 169 5.02 22.65 -7.77
C ASP A 169 6.34 23.36 -8.15
N ASN A 170 7.20 23.66 -7.17
CA ASN A 170 8.53 24.22 -7.40
C ASN A 170 9.57 23.16 -7.83
N GLY A 171 9.21 21.88 -7.84
CA GLY A 171 10.06 20.79 -8.26
C GLY A 171 11.10 20.30 -7.23
N THR A 172 11.02 20.73 -5.97
CA THR A 172 11.81 20.17 -4.87
C THR A 172 11.48 18.70 -4.65
N ILE A 173 10.22 18.29 -4.72
CA ILE A 173 9.78 16.89 -4.61
C ILE A 173 9.20 16.44 -5.95
N LYS A 174 9.81 15.42 -6.56
CA LYS A 174 9.36 14.87 -7.85
C LYS A 174 9.20 13.35 -7.76
N GLY A 175 8.12 12.83 -8.32
CA GLY A 175 8.00 11.39 -8.55
C GLY A 175 8.89 10.97 -9.72
N ALA A 176 9.27 9.68 -9.76
CA ALA A 176 9.82 9.07 -10.96
C ALA A 176 8.87 9.23 -12.18
N PRO A 177 9.33 9.05 -13.43
CA PRO A 177 8.48 9.16 -14.61
C PRO A 177 7.18 8.37 -14.48
N GLY A 178 6.04 9.02 -14.75
CA GLY A 178 4.70 8.42 -14.61
C GLY A 178 4.10 8.48 -13.20
N ILE A 179 4.88 8.83 -12.17
CA ILE A 179 4.42 8.89 -10.79
C ILE A 179 3.87 10.27 -10.44
N ASN A 180 2.55 10.34 -10.22
CA ASN A 180 1.92 11.52 -9.61
C ASN A 180 1.94 11.38 -8.07
N VAL A 181 2.85 12.07 -7.40
CA VAL A 181 3.04 12.02 -5.93
C VAL A 181 1.75 12.25 -5.13
N LEU A 182 0.84 13.09 -5.64
CA LEU A 182 -0.42 13.41 -4.95
C LEU A 182 -1.49 12.31 -5.08
N LYS A 183 -1.48 11.56 -6.19
CA LYS A 183 -2.53 10.57 -6.53
C LYS A 183 -2.07 9.13 -6.36
N GLN A 184 -0.79 8.84 -6.57
CA GLN A 184 -0.23 7.50 -6.56
C GLN A 184 -0.33 6.86 -5.18
N LYS A 185 -0.79 5.61 -5.16
CA LYS A 185 -0.75 4.74 -3.99
C LYS A 185 0.49 3.85 -4.07
N LEU A 186 0.99 3.42 -2.92
CA LEU A 186 2.10 2.47 -2.87
C LEU A 186 1.67 1.14 -3.51
N ASP A 187 2.44 0.69 -4.50
CA ASP A 187 2.23 -0.53 -5.28
C ASP A 187 3.45 -1.46 -5.23
N GLY A 188 4.20 -1.39 -4.13
CA GLY A 188 5.37 -2.22 -3.85
C GLY A 188 6.67 -1.42 -3.78
N HIS A 189 6.98 -0.66 -4.82
CA HIS A 189 8.15 0.24 -4.82
C HIS A 189 7.84 1.51 -5.61
N ILE A 190 7.98 2.66 -4.95
CA ILE A 190 7.93 3.98 -5.59
C ILE A 190 9.20 4.74 -5.32
N THR A 191 9.74 5.38 -6.36
CA THR A 191 10.85 6.33 -6.25
C THR A 191 10.33 7.77 -6.29
N VAL A 192 10.83 8.58 -5.35
CA VAL A 192 10.63 10.03 -5.26
C VAL A 192 12.00 10.68 -5.13
N THR A 193 12.27 11.72 -5.91
CA THR A 193 13.47 12.54 -5.75
C THR A 193 13.15 13.77 -4.91
N VAL A 194 14.00 14.05 -3.91
CA VAL A 194 13.99 15.31 -3.18
C VAL A 194 15.23 16.08 -3.60
N GLN A 195 15.05 17.21 -4.26
CA GLN A 195 16.12 18.09 -4.71
C GLN A 195 16.39 19.12 -3.64
N TYR A 196 17.63 19.29 -3.24
CA TYR A 196 18.04 20.52 -2.56
C TYR A 196 18.39 21.57 -3.61
N ASP A 197 17.81 22.76 -3.47
CA ASP A 197 18.24 23.92 -4.24
C ASP A 197 19.05 24.84 -3.32
N ALA A 198 20.35 24.95 -3.60
CA ALA A 198 21.24 25.82 -2.85
C ALA A 198 20.94 27.32 -3.05
N THR A 199 20.00 27.68 -3.93
CA THR A 199 19.70 29.08 -4.27
C THR A 199 18.45 29.66 -3.59
N GLY A 200 17.90 29.00 -2.56
CA GLY A 200 16.63 29.38 -1.94
C GLY A 200 16.64 29.95 -0.51
N LEU A 201 17.80 30.02 0.16
CA LEU A 201 18.20 30.74 1.40
C LEU A 201 19.34 29.98 2.09
#